data_AF-A0A3N6P6Z5-F1
#
_entry.id   AF-A0A3N6P6Z5-F1
#
_cell.length_a   1.000
_cell.length_b   1.000
_cell.length_c   1.000
_cell.angle_alpha   90.00
_cell.angle_beta   90.00
_cell.angle_gamma   90.00
#
_symmetry.space_group_name_H-M   'P 1'
#
loop_
_entity.id
_entity.type
_entity.pdbx_description
1 polymer ?
#
loop_
_entity_poly.entity_id
_entity_poly.type
_entity_poly.pdbx_seq_one_letter_code
_entity_poly.pdbx_strand_id
1 'polypeptide(L)'
;MPEKPQATHSEFGEVLGTEKAITIWQAISDLPQVGIGEKVGIFDYDKLAEFAYQVWSREGSKNVENHTTQNHSQRVLEKISSVPMGEGMKVFIDKYEENKVTYCGGYRRAKKHIPSYTVYWTRGMTSIHPEENRFLSPRECARIQSFPDYFIFKGTTIENYTQICNAVPPLLAKAFGCYIIKVLTGAEINPIPWQFSSRDNHQNYRGKVDSKSEDNNFPIQLKLPF
;
A
#
# COMPACT_ATOMS: atom_id res chain seq x y z
N MET A 1 14.58 29.52 -8.06
CA MET A 1 13.57 28.54 -7.57
C MET A 1 14.29 27.55 -6.68
N PRO A 2 13.69 27.06 -5.58
CA PRO A 2 14.31 25.98 -4.81
C PRO A 2 14.53 24.77 -5.72
N GLU A 3 15.70 24.15 -5.60
CA GLU A 3 16.05 22.96 -6.38
C GLU A 3 15.21 21.77 -5.91
N LYS A 4 14.70 20.97 -6.85
CA LYS A 4 13.87 19.81 -6.51
C LYS A 4 14.76 18.72 -5.88
N PRO A 5 14.33 18.08 -4.78
CA PRO A 5 15.06 16.94 -4.22
C PRO A 5 15.24 15.84 -5.29
N GLN A 6 16.43 15.24 -5.30
CA GLN A 6 16.68 14.05 -6.13
C GLN A 6 15.75 12.91 -5.70
N ALA A 7 15.28 12.13 -6.69
CA ALA A 7 14.45 10.97 -6.41
C ALA A 7 15.28 9.92 -5.66
N THR A 8 14.70 9.28 -4.65
CA THR A 8 15.35 8.19 -3.91
C THR A 8 14.98 6.82 -4.47
N HIS A 9 13.80 6.71 -5.09
CA HIS A 9 13.27 5.46 -5.64
C HIS A 9 12.68 5.68 -7.04
N SER A 10 12.66 4.61 -7.82
CA SER A 10 12.00 4.56 -9.12
C SER A 10 11.31 3.20 -9.33
N GLU A 11 10.46 3.12 -10.36
CA GLU A 11 9.75 1.89 -10.72
C GLU A 11 10.73 0.74 -11.06
N PHE A 12 11.82 1.05 -11.74
CA PHE A 12 12.80 0.07 -12.22
C PHE A 12 14.03 -0.06 -11.32
N GLY A 13 14.28 0.92 -10.44
CA GLY A 13 15.58 1.09 -9.80
C GLY A 13 16.64 1.59 -10.79
N GLU A 14 17.81 1.94 -10.27
CA GLU A 14 19.08 2.20 -11.00
C GLU A 14 19.12 3.43 -11.91
N VAL A 15 18.00 4.10 -12.18
CA VAL A 15 18.01 5.44 -12.79
C VAL A 15 18.59 6.42 -11.78
N LEU A 16 19.78 6.97 -12.04
CA LEU A 16 20.48 7.94 -11.17
C LEU A 16 20.78 7.42 -9.73
N GLY A 17 20.94 6.10 -9.57
CA GLY A 17 21.20 5.50 -8.24
C GLY A 17 19.97 5.40 -7.34
N THR A 18 18.77 5.49 -7.91
CA THR A 18 17.50 5.24 -7.20
C THR A 18 17.29 3.76 -6.91
N GLU A 19 16.63 3.46 -5.80
CA GLU A 19 16.25 2.09 -5.47
C GLU A 19 14.90 1.70 -6.05
N LYS A 20 14.64 0.40 -6.14
CA LYS A 20 13.37 -0.10 -6.64
C LYS A 20 12.28 0.13 -5.60
N ALA A 21 11.23 0.83 -6.00
CA ALA A 21 10.08 1.08 -5.15
C ALA A 21 9.29 -0.20 -4.86
N ILE A 22 8.67 -0.27 -3.68
CA ILE A 22 7.76 -1.36 -3.31
C ILE A 22 6.54 -1.32 -4.22
N THR A 23 6.27 -2.47 -4.84
CA THR A 23 5.11 -2.62 -5.72
C THR A 23 3.83 -2.83 -4.92
N ILE A 24 2.67 -2.49 -5.49
CA ILE A 24 1.39 -2.73 -4.82
C ILE A 24 1.21 -4.21 -4.47
N TRP A 25 1.65 -5.13 -5.35
CA TRP A 25 1.53 -6.56 -5.09
C TRP A 25 2.35 -7.02 -3.89
N GLN A 26 3.57 -6.50 -3.75
CA GLN A 26 4.41 -6.76 -2.59
C GLN A 26 3.78 -6.26 -1.28
N ALA A 27 2.85 -5.31 -1.35
CA ALA A 27 2.14 -4.82 -0.17
C ALA A 27 0.88 -5.62 0.19
N ILE A 28 0.16 -6.18 -0.79
CA ILE A 28 -1.21 -6.69 -0.56
C ILE A 28 -1.45 -8.16 -0.94
N SER A 29 -0.53 -8.84 -1.63
CA SER A 29 -0.80 -10.17 -2.23
C SER A 29 -1.14 -11.29 -1.23
N ASP A 30 -0.66 -11.14 -0.01
CA ASP A 30 -0.80 -12.09 1.10
C ASP A 30 -2.11 -11.90 1.87
N LEU A 31 -2.90 -10.85 1.59
CA LEU A 31 -4.19 -10.65 2.24
C LEU A 31 -5.18 -11.74 1.80
N PRO A 32 -6.08 -12.15 2.71
CA PRO A 32 -7.13 -13.12 2.38
C PRO A 32 -8.05 -12.54 1.32
N GLN A 33 -8.59 -13.39 0.44
CA GLN A 33 -9.56 -12.91 -0.54
C GLN A 33 -10.86 -12.50 0.16
N VAL A 34 -11.45 -11.41 -0.30
CA VAL A 34 -12.73 -10.91 0.23
C VAL A 34 -13.76 -10.78 -0.89
N GLY A 35 -14.94 -11.32 -0.63
CA GLY A 35 -16.08 -11.24 -1.53
C GLY A 35 -16.64 -9.82 -1.63
N ILE A 36 -17.44 -9.55 -2.67
CA ILE A 36 -18.17 -8.28 -2.82
C ILE A 36 -19.23 -8.20 -1.71
N GLY A 37 -19.24 -7.09 -0.96
CA GLY A 37 -20.21 -6.86 0.10
C GLY A 37 -19.94 -7.56 1.41
N GLU A 38 -18.77 -8.19 1.54
CA GLU A 38 -18.39 -8.90 2.76
C GLU A 38 -18.32 -7.93 3.96
N LYS A 39 -18.90 -8.37 5.08
CA LYS A 39 -19.11 -7.53 6.25
C LYS A 39 -17.80 -7.23 6.97
N VAL A 40 -17.81 -6.14 7.74
CA VAL A 40 -16.78 -5.82 8.73
C VAL A 40 -16.57 -7.02 9.65
N GLY A 41 -15.35 -7.54 9.62
CA GLY A 41 -14.96 -8.74 10.34
C GLY A 41 -13.47 -8.79 10.61
N ILE A 42 -13.11 -9.83 11.35
CA ILE A 42 -11.74 -10.23 11.66
C ILE A 42 -11.47 -11.46 10.80
N PHE A 43 -10.43 -11.41 9.97
CA PHE A 43 -10.04 -12.51 9.09
C PHE A 43 -8.71 -13.09 9.54
N ASP A 44 -8.53 -14.39 9.39
CA ASP A 44 -7.22 -15.01 9.58
C ASP A 44 -6.37 -14.80 8.33
N TYR A 45 -5.05 -14.75 8.51
CA TYR A 45 -4.14 -14.82 7.38
C TYR A 45 -4.17 -16.24 6.79
N ASP A 46 -4.68 -16.37 5.57
CA ASP A 46 -4.78 -17.63 4.83
C ASP A 46 -3.51 -17.94 4.01
N LYS A 47 -2.68 -16.92 3.77
CA LYS A 47 -1.41 -17.00 3.04
C LYS A 47 -0.23 -16.62 3.92
N LEU A 48 0.91 -17.21 3.61
CA LEU A 48 2.20 -16.79 4.16
C LEU A 48 2.61 -15.43 3.60
N ALA A 49 3.35 -14.65 4.39
CA ALA A 49 3.99 -13.44 3.91
C ALA A 49 5.14 -13.82 2.96
N GLU A 50 5.04 -13.44 1.69
CA GLU A 50 6.03 -13.73 0.65
C GLU A 50 7.11 -12.65 0.57
N PHE A 51 6.76 -11.41 0.95
CA PHE A 51 7.63 -10.26 0.82
C PHE A 51 7.97 -9.63 2.17
N ALA A 52 9.17 -9.05 2.27
CA ALA A 52 9.65 -8.37 3.48
C ALA A 52 8.66 -7.29 3.98
N TYR A 53 8.02 -6.57 3.05
CA TYR A 53 7.01 -5.57 3.38
C TYR A 53 5.82 -6.17 4.13
N GLN A 54 5.40 -7.38 3.78
CA GLN A 54 4.28 -8.08 4.40
C GLN A 54 4.66 -8.61 5.77
N VAL A 55 5.89 -9.11 5.92
CA VAL A 55 6.43 -9.50 7.23
C VAL A 55 6.41 -8.31 8.18
N TRP A 56 6.91 -7.16 7.72
CA TRP A 56 6.87 -5.91 8.48
C TRP A 56 5.44 -5.45 8.77
N SER A 57 4.54 -5.47 7.77
CA SER A 57 3.17 -4.98 7.98
C SER A 57 2.41 -5.84 8.99
N ARG A 58 2.65 -7.15 8.99
CA ARG A 58 2.01 -8.11 9.89
C ARG A 58 2.61 -8.14 11.29
N GLU A 59 3.77 -7.54 11.52
CA GLU A 59 4.45 -7.56 12.82
C GLU A 59 3.51 -7.06 13.93
N GLY A 60 3.33 -7.84 15.00
CA GLY A 60 2.42 -7.49 16.09
C GLY A 60 0.93 -7.69 15.79
N SER A 61 0.57 -8.21 14.61
CA SER A 61 -0.81 -8.52 14.23
C SER A 61 -1.03 -10.03 14.06
N LYS A 62 -2.12 -10.55 14.61
CA LYS A 62 -2.51 -11.97 14.47
C LYS A 62 -3.55 -12.20 13.38
N ASN A 63 -4.34 -11.17 13.08
CA ASN A 63 -5.51 -11.25 12.24
C ASN A 63 -5.59 -9.99 11.35
N VAL A 64 -6.38 -10.07 10.30
CA VAL A 64 -6.64 -8.96 9.39
C VAL A 64 -7.96 -8.31 9.75
N GLU A 65 -7.92 -7.04 10.10
CA GLU A 65 -9.10 -6.19 10.32
C GLU A 65 -9.16 -5.05 9.29
N ASN A 66 -10.33 -4.43 9.16
CA ASN A 66 -10.63 -3.40 8.15
C ASN A 66 -10.48 -3.86 6.68
N HIS A 67 -10.44 -5.16 6.42
CA HIS A 67 -10.40 -5.74 5.08
C HIS A 67 -11.82 -6.04 4.59
N THR A 68 -12.51 -5.00 4.12
CA THR A 68 -13.91 -5.09 3.67
C THR A 68 -14.08 -4.48 2.30
N THR A 69 -15.11 -4.91 1.59
CA THR A 69 -15.45 -4.43 0.26
C THR A 69 -16.82 -3.77 0.28
N GLN A 70 -17.05 -2.88 -0.69
CA GLN A 70 -18.34 -2.24 -0.85
C GLN A 70 -19.30 -3.12 -1.65
N ASN A 71 -20.59 -2.99 -1.33
CA ASN A 71 -21.66 -3.44 -2.22
C ASN A 71 -21.85 -2.44 -3.36
N HIS A 72 -21.91 -2.95 -4.59
CA HIS A 72 -22.12 -2.14 -5.78
C HIS A 72 -23.26 -2.68 -6.62
N SER A 73 -23.91 -1.79 -7.39
CA SER A 73 -24.93 -2.21 -8.35
C SER A 73 -24.31 -3.04 -9.47
N GLN A 74 -25.12 -3.88 -10.11
CA GLN A 74 -24.68 -4.71 -11.24
C GLN A 74 -23.98 -3.89 -12.34
N ARG A 75 -24.52 -2.70 -12.64
CA ARG A 75 -23.92 -1.74 -13.60
C ARG A 75 -22.49 -1.33 -13.22
N VAL A 76 -22.21 -1.12 -11.94
CA VAL A 76 -20.87 -0.74 -11.47
C VAL A 76 -19.93 -1.93 -11.52
N LEU A 77 -20.40 -3.13 -11.16
CA LEU A 77 -19.62 -4.36 -11.25
C LEU A 77 -19.24 -4.69 -12.70
N GLU A 78 -20.17 -4.54 -13.64
CA GLU A 78 -19.90 -4.66 -15.07
C GLU A 78 -18.81 -3.70 -15.53
N LYS A 79 -18.89 -2.42 -15.13
CA LYS A 79 -17.85 -1.42 -15.42
C LYS A 79 -16.50 -1.86 -14.87
N ILE A 80 -16.41 -2.20 -13.58
CA ILE A 80 -15.17 -2.67 -12.95
C ILE A 80 -14.59 -3.86 -13.72
N SER A 81 -15.41 -4.86 -14.03
CA SER A 81 -15.00 -6.06 -14.75
C SER A 81 -14.49 -5.77 -16.16
N SER A 82 -14.99 -4.71 -16.81
CA SER A 82 -14.59 -4.33 -18.16
C SER A 82 -13.26 -3.59 -18.25
N VAL A 83 -12.73 -3.06 -17.13
CA VAL A 83 -11.47 -2.29 -17.11
C VAL A 83 -10.27 -3.23 -17.04
N PRO A 84 -9.38 -3.25 -18.06
CA PRO A 84 -8.12 -4.00 -18.00
C PRO A 84 -7.12 -3.41 -17.00
N MET A 85 -6.06 -4.15 -16.69
CA MET A 85 -5.00 -3.69 -15.77
C MET A 85 -4.35 -2.39 -16.25
N GLY A 86 -4.28 -1.38 -15.37
CA GLY A 86 -3.67 -0.09 -15.67
C GLY A 86 -4.56 0.90 -16.43
N GLU A 87 -5.70 0.44 -16.93
CA GLU A 87 -6.70 1.29 -17.57
C GLU A 87 -7.69 1.88 -16.57
N GLY A 88 -8.59 2.75 -17.04
CA GLY A 88 -9.59 3.41 -16.20
C GLY A 88 -10.91 3.69 -16.93
N MET A 89 -11.64 4.70 -16.45
CA MET A 89 -12.99 5.02 -16.91
C MET A 89 -13.14 5.15 -18.44
N LYS A 90 -12.10 5.62 -19.14
CA LYS A 90 -12.09 5.80 -20.60
C LYS A 90 -12.52 4.55 -21.39
N VAL A 91 -12.27 3.36 -20.84
CA VAL A 91 -12.61 2.08 -21.49
C VAL A 91 -14.10 1.91 -21.75
N PHE A 92 -14.96 2.49 -20.91
CA PHE A 92 -16.39 2.25 -20.97
C PHE A 92 -17.23 3.53 -21.12
N ILE A 93 -16.61 4.71 -21.22
CA ILE A 93 -17.34 5.98 -21.39
C ILE A 93 -18.19 5.93 -22.65
N ASP A 94 -17.61 5.53 -23.78
CA ASP A 94 -18.31 5.46 -25.06
C ASP A 94 -19.43 4.40 -25.04
N LYS A 95 -19.22 3.31 -24.31
CA LYS A 95 -20.20 2.21 -24.20
C LYS A 95 -21.47 2.62 -23.43
N TYR A 96 -21.34 3.46 -22.40
CA TYR A 96 -22.44 3.80 -21.50
C TYR A 96 -22.99 5.22 -21.72
N GLU A 97 -22.42 6.00 -22.66
CA GLU A 97 -22.76 7.41 -22.96
C GLU A 97 -22.89 8.30 -21.70
N GLU A 98 -22.22 7.91 -20.61
CA GLU A 98 -22.33 8.54 -19.30
C GLU A 98 -21.10 9.40 -19.01
N ASN A 99 -21.34 10.61 -18.48
CA ASN A 99 -20.31 11.55 -18.05
C ASN A 99 -19.32 11.94 -19.16
N LYS A 100 -19.63 13.01 -19.90
CA LYS A 100 -18.69 13.69 -20.82
C LYS A 100 -17.43 14.26 -20.12
N VAL A 101 -17.32 14.11 -18.80
CA VAL A 101 -16.18 14.54 -18.00
C VAL A 101 -15.43 13.31 -17.50
N THR A 102 -14.27 13.07 -18.11
CA THR A 102 -13.33 12.02 -17.69
C THR A 102 -12.55 12.46 -16.46
N TYR A 103 -12.42 11.59 -15.46
CA TYR A 103 -11.50 11.81 -14.34
C TYR A 103 -10.35 10.81 -14.40
N CYS A 104 -9.10 11.28 -14.41
CA CYS A 104 -7.90 10.45 -14.58
C CYS A 104 -7.71 9.36 -13.51
N GLY A 105 -8.36 9.47 -12.35
CA GLY A 105 -8.35 8.44 -11.31
C GLY A 105 -9.52 7.46 -11.38
N GLY A 106 -10.60 7.80 -12.08
CA GLY A 106 -11.87 7.08 -11.98
C GLY A 106 -11.79 5.66 -12.54
N TYR A 107 -12.25 4.67 -11.76
CA TYR A 107 -12.22 3.25 -12.13
C TYR A 107 -10.84 2.75 -12.55
N ARG A 108 -9.75 3.37 -12.08
CA ARG A 108 -8.41 2.98 -12.48
C ARG A 108 -8.01 1.67 -11.81
N ARG A 109 -7.73 0.64 -12.61
CA ARG A 109 -7.21 -0.65 -12.12
C ARG A 109 -5.73 -0.55 -11.81
N ALA A 110 -5.38 -0.93 -10.59
CA ALA A 110 -4.01 -0.91 -10.13
C ALA A 110 -3.15 -1.90 -10.92
N LYS A 111 -1.89 -1.53 -11.15
CA LYS A 111 -0.91 -2.35 -11.86
C LYS A 111 -0.07 -3.10 -10.84
N LYS A 112 -0.01 -4.44 -10.98
CA LYS A 112 0.57 -5.35 -9.98
C LYS A 112 2.04 -5.06 -9.63
N HIS A 113 2.87 -4.84 -10.65
CA HIS A 113 4.33 -4.82 -10.52
C HIS A 113 4.95 -3.42 -10.44
N ILE A 114 4.14 -2.41 -10.11
CA ILE A 114 4.61 -1.03 -9.96
C ILE A 114 4.11 -0.46 -8.62
N PRO A 115 4.65 0.68 -8.16
CA PRO A 115 4.12 1.37 -6.99
C PRO A 115 2.66 1.74 -7.18
N SER A 116 1.89 1.70 -6.09
CA SER A 116 0.52 2.17 -6.15
C SER A 116 0.48 3.66 -6.51
N TYR A 117 -0.57 4.04 -7.21
CA TYR A 117 -0.96 5.44 -7.27
C TYR A 117 -1.34 5.95 -5.88
N THR A 118 -1.40 7.27 -5.71
CA THR A 118 -1.93 7.91 -4.51
C THR A 118 -3.28 7.30 -4.14
N VAL A 119 -3.40 6.79 -2.92
CA VAL A 119 -4.69 6.33 -2.41
C VAL A 119 -5.62 7.51 -2.31
N TYR A 120 -6.87 7.29 -2.68
CA TYR A 120 -7.89 8.31 -2.59
C TYR A 120 -9.23 7.65 -2.31
N TRP A 121 -10.13 8.46 -1.78
CA TRP A 121 -11.51 8.09 -1.58
C TRP A 121 -12.37 9.24 -2.10
N THR A 122 -13.00 9.04 -3.25
CA THR A 122 -13.79 10.10 -3.88
C THR A 122 -14.96 9.49 -4.61
N ARG A 123 -16.17 10.03 -4.39
CA ARG A 123 -17.43 9.52 -4.98
C ARG A 123 -17.66 8.03 -4.73
N GLY A 124 -17.25 7.53 -3.56
CA GLY A 124 -17.39 6.11 -3.19
C GLY A 124 -16.41 5.17 -3.89
N MET A 125 -15.35 5.71 -4.50
CA MET A 125 -14.41 4.96 -5.31
C MET A 125 -12.97 5.16 -4.85
N THR A 126 -12.19 4.11 -5.06
CA THR A 126 -10.72 4.13 -5.01
C THR A 126 -10.18 3.35 -6.23
N SER A 127 -8.91 2.98 -6.24
CA SER A 127 -8.37 2.12 -7.29
C SER A 127 -9.00 0.72 -7.28
N ILE A 128 -9.15 0.11 -8.45
CA ILE A 128 -9.61 -1.28 -8.60
C ILE A 128 -8.44 -2.21 -8.28
N HIS A 129 -8.70 -3.30 -7.57
CA HIS A 129 -7.72 -4.32 -7.24
C HIS A 129 -7.05 -4.88 -8.52
N PRO A 130 -5.73 -5.19 -8.51
CA PRO A 130 -5.03 -5.66 -9.71
C PRO A 130 -5.64 -6.93 -10.32
N GLU A 131 -6.12 -7.86 -9.48
CA GLU A 131 -6.62 -9.17 -9.92
C GLU A 131 -8.12 -9.39 -9.66
N GLU A 132 -8.73 -8.58 -8.80
CA GLU A 132 -10.11 -8.81 -8.36
C GLU A 132 -11.03 -7.73 -8.92
N ASN A 133 -12.29 -8.09 -9.20
CA ASN A 133 -13.29 -7.16 -9.74
C ASN A 133 -13.97 -6.35 -8.63
N ARG A 134 -13.17 -5.69 -7.81
CA ARG A 134 -13.60 -4.81 -6.71
C ARG A 134 -12.62 -3.66 -6.53
N PHE A 135 -13.06 -2.61 -5.85
CA PHE A 135 -12.13 -1.59 -5.34
C PHE A 135 -11.25 -2.15 -4.23
N LEU A 136 -10.09 -1.51 -4.02
CA LEU A 136 -9.23 -1.77 -2.88
C LEU A 136 -10.00 -1.53 -1.58
N SER A 137 -9.93 -2.48 -0.67
CA SER A 137 -10.43 -2.43 0.71
C SER A 137 -9.68 -1.38 1.54
N PRO A 138 -10.23 -0.97 2.70
CA PRO A 138 -9.52 -0.08 3.62
C PRO A 138 -8.17 -0.66 4.06
N ARG A 139 -8.08 -1.96 4.40
CA ARG A 139 -6.81 -2.59 4.77
C ARG A 139 -5.74 -2.53 3.68
N GLU A 140 -6.10 -2.78 2.42
CA GLU A 140 -5.16 -2.66 1.30
C GLU A 140 -4.68 -1.21 1.14
N CYS A 141 -5.58 -0.23 1.23
CA CYS A 141 -5.23 1.18 1.21
C CYS A 141 -4.34 1.58 2.41
N ALA A 142 -4.61 1.03 3.60
CA ALA A 142 -3.83 1.27 4.81
C ALA A 142 -2.40 0.77 4.63
N ARG A 143 -2.21 -0.45 4.09
CA ARG A 143 -0.87 -0.95 3.76
C ARG A 143 -0.18 -0.09 2.72
N ILE A 144 -0.86 0.35 1.66
CA ILE A 144 -0.26 1.29 0.69
C ILE A 144 0.19 2.59 1.37
N GLN A 145 -0.58 3.09 2.33
CA GLN A 145 -0.23 4.24 3.17
C GLN A 145 0.73 3.92 4.30
N SER A 146 1.35 2.74 4.33
CA SER A 146 2.30 2.33 5.35
C SER A 146 1.76 2.24 6.78
N PHE A 147 0.48 1.93 6.95
CA PHE A 147 -0.05 1.54 8.24
C PHE A 147 0.22 0.05 8.49
N PRO A 148 0.75 -0.31 9.66
CA PRO A 148 0.89 -1.71 10.04
C PRO A 148 -0.48 -2.35 10.31
N ASP A 149 -0.54 -3.68 10.24
CA ASP A 149 -1.79 -4.44 10.31
C ASP A 149 -2.40 -4.42 11.71
N TYR A 150 -1.61 -4.17 12.76
CA TYR A 150 -2.13 -3.98 14.12
C TYR A 150 -2.87 -2.64 14.30
N PHE A 151 -2.67 -1.67 13.39
CA PHE A 151 -3.37 -0.40 13.46
C PHE A 151 -4.81 -0.57 12.93
N ILE A 152 -5.79 -0.39 13.82
CA ILE A 152 -7.20 -0.61 13.52
C ILE A 152 -7.93 0.73 13.41
N PHE A 153 -8.49 1.00 12.25
CA PHE A 153 -9.34 2.16 12.01
C PHE A 153 -10.73 1.91 12.60
N LYS A 154 -11.25 2.92 13.31
CA LYS A 154 -12.56 2.86 13.97
C LYS A 154 -13.56 3.74 13.23
N GLY A 155 -14.82 3.33 13.29
CA GLY A 155 -15.94 3.96 12.59
C GLY A 155 -16.44 3.12 11.42
N THR A 156 -17.24 3.75 10.58
CA THR A 156 -17.79 3.18 9.35
C THR A 156 -16.70 2.96 8.30
N THR A 157 -16.95 2.09 7.33
CA THR A 157 -16.03 1.85 6.21
C THR A 157 -15.64 3.14 5.47
N ILE A 158 -16.59 4.07 5.32
CA ILE A 158 -16.37 5.38 4.67
C ILE A 158 -15.41 6.25 5.49
N GLU A 159 -15.60 6.29 6.81
CA GLU A 159 -14.71 7.02 7.73
C GLU A 159 -13.31 6.41 7.73
N ASN A 160 -13.20 5.08 7.69
CA ASN A 160 -11.90 4.39 7.60
C ASN A 160 -11.14 4.82 6.33
N TYR A 161 -11.79 4.79 5.15
CA TYR A 161 -11.17 5.29 3.92
C TYR A 161 -10.73 6.75 4.05
N THR A 162 -11.56 7.59 4.64
CA THR A 162 -11.27 9.03 4.82
C THR A 162 -10.05 9.24 5.72
N GLN A 163 -9.98 8.52 6.85
CA GLN A 163 -8.84 8.55 7.76
C GLN A 163 -7.55 8.10 7.05
N ILE A 164 -7.59 7.01 6.31
CA ILE A 164 -6.44 6.45 5.58
C ILE A 164 -5.94 7.41 4.49
N CYS A 165 -6.86 7.95 3.67
CA CYS A 165 -6.48 8.77 2.51
C CYS A 165 -5.96 10.15 2.90
N ASN A 166 -6.43 10.70 4.03
CA ASN A 166 -6.00 12.01 4.51
C ASN A 166 -4.77 11.93 5.44
N ALA A 167 -4.36 10.73 5.86
CA ALA A 167 -3.22 10.55 6.74
C ALA A 167 -1.88 10.79 6.04
N VAL A 168 -0.90 11.22 6.84
CA VAL A 168 0.52 11.14 6.47
C VAL A 168 0.97 9.68 6.64
N PRO A 169 1.63 9.06 5.64
CA PRO A 169 2.12 7.69 5.76
C PRO A 169 3.04 7.51 6.98
N PRO A 170 2.77 6.56 7.90
CA PRO A 170 3.59 6.38 9.11
C PRO A 170 5.09 6.18 8.85
N LEU A 171 5.46 5.49 7.76
CA LEU A 171 6.87 5.30 7.41
C LEU A 171 7.54 6.60 6.95
N LEU A 172 6.80 7.49 6.28
CA LEU A 172 7.27 8.83 5.95
C LEU A 172 7.41 9.70 7.21
N ALA A 173 6.40 9.68 8.08
CA ALA A 173 6.42 10.41 9.34
C ALA A 173 7.60 9.97 10.25
N LYS A 174 7.85 8.65 10.33
CA LYS A 174 9.00 8.09 11.05
C LYS A 174 10.32 8.63 10.50
N ALA A 175 10.49 8.68 9.18
CA ALA A 175 11.72 9.18 8.58
C ALA A 175 11.99 10.65 8.93
N PHE A 176 10.96 11.50 8.87
CA PHE A 176 11.08 12.89 9.30
C PHE A 176 11.39 13.00 10.79
N GLY A 177 10.70 12.22 11.64
CA GLY A 177 10.94 12.17 13.08
C GLY A 177 12.38 11.78 13.41
N CYS A 178 12.90 10.73 12.78
CA CYS A 178 14.31 10.36 12.86
C CYS A 178 15.21 11.53 12.48
N TYR A 179 15.01 12.15 11.32
CA TYR A 179 15.86 13.27 10.91
C TYR A 179 15.86 14.43 11.91
N ILE A 180 14.70 14.80 12.46
CA ILE A 180 14.58 15.83 13.50
C ILE A 180 15.40 15.44 14.73
N ILE A 181 15.31 14.20 15.21
CA ILE A 181 16.10 13.72 16.35
C ILE A 181 17.60 13.80 16.04
N LYS A 182 18.04 13.43 14.84
CA LYS A 182 19.44 13.52 14.43
C LYS A 182 19.95 14.95 14.51
N VAL A 183 19.18 15.91 14.00
CA VAL A 183 19.53 17.34 14.03
C VAL A 183 19.56 17.87 15.47
N LEU A 184 18.61 17.47 16.32
CA LEU A 184 18.51 17.99 17.69
C LEU A 184 19.53 17.38 18.66
N THR A 185 19.91 16.12 18.46
CA THR A 185 20.73 15.37 19.43
C THR A 185 22.13 15.03 18.93
N GLY A 186 22.38 15.13 17.63
CA GLY A 186 23.61 14.63 17.01
C GLY A 186 23.72 13.10 16.99
N ALA A 187 22.71 12.36 17.47
CA ALA A 187 22.72 10.91 17.47
C ALA A 187 22.64 10.35 16.04
N GLU A 188 23.43 9.31 15.78
CA GLU A 188 23.18 8.43 14.63
C GLU A 188 21.88 7.68 14.86
N ILE A 189 21.04 7.62 13.83
CA ILE A 189 19.73 6.98 13.96
C ILE A 189 19.67 5.79 13.02
N ASN A 190 19.24 4.68 13.61
CA ASN A 190 18.99 3.47 12.86
C ASN A 190 17.93 3.74 11.79
N PRO A 191 18.18 3.33 10.55
CA PRO A 191 17.23 3.59 9.50
C PRO A 191 15.96 2.65 9.70
N ILE A 192 14.86 2.72 8.94
CA ILE A 192 13.55 1.98 9.08
C ILE A 192 13.57 0.48 8.58
N PRO A 193 12.73 -0.51 8.96
CA PRO A 193 13.11 -1.95 8.99
C PRO A 193 13.47 -2.81 7.76
N TRP A 194 13.11 -2.53 6.49
CA TRP A 194 13.10 -3.58 5.44
C TRP A 194 14.20 -3.53 4.36
N GLN A 195 15.33 -2.86 4.60
CA GLN A 195 16.46 -3.01 3.68
C GLN A 195 17.10 -4.39 3.79
N PHE A 196 16.80 -5.25 2.81
CA PHE A 196 17.74 -6.29 2.45
C PHE A 196 18.69 -5.69 1.42
N SER A 197 19.98 -5.65 1.75
CA SER A 197 21.00 -5.41 0.73
C SER A 197 20.77 -6.41 -0.41
N SER A 198 20.95 -5.97 -1.64
CA SER A 198 20.78 -6.74 -2.89
C SER A 198 21.65 -8.01 -2.99
N ARG A 199 22.28 -8.46 -1.89
CA ARG A 199 23.07 -9.68 -1.77
C ARG A 199 22.30 -10.85 -1.14
N ASP A 200 21.18 -10.62 -0.47
CA ASP A 200 20.42 -11.71 0.16
C ASP A 200 19.31 -12.21 -0.76
N ASN A 201 19.65 -13.28 -1.49
CA ASN A 201 18.81 -14.01 -2.42
C ASN A 201 17.40 -14.30 -1.86
N HIS A 202 16.41 -14.18 -2.75
CA HIS A 202 14.98 -14.52 -2.61
C HIS A 202 14.65 -15.97 -2.17
N GLN A 203 15.59 -16.74 -1.63
CA GLN A 203 15.40 -18.16 -1.33
C GLN A 203 15.24 -18.52 0.16
N ASN A 204 15.44 -17.60 1.10
CA ASN A 204 15.50 -17.96 2.53
C ASN A 204 14.30 -17.58 3.41
N TYR A 205 13.18 -17.08 2.86
CA TYR A 205 11.97 -16.80 3.66
C TYR A 205 11.03 -18.01 3.79
N ARG A 206 11.60 -19.22 3.95
CA ARG A 206 10.85 -20.38 4.47
C ARG A 206 11.08 -20.49 5.96
N GLY A 207 10.18 -19.85 6.71
CA GLY A 207 9.83 -20.20 8.09
C GLY A 207 10.97 -20.18 9.09
N LYS A 208 11.10 -19.09 9.85
CA LYS A 208 11.53 -19.13 11.25
C LYS A 208 10.83 -18.00 12.02
N VAL A 209 9.83 -18.38 12.80
CA VAL A 209 9.33 -17.60 13.93
C VAL A 209 10.19 -18.02 15.11
N ASP A 210 11.36 -17.41 15.27
CA ASP A 210 12.16 -17.58 16.49
C ASP A 210 11.94 -16.38 17.40
N SER A 211 11.29 -16.66 18.53
CA SER A 211 11.16 -15.76 19.67
C SER A 211 12.52 -15.53 20.33
N LYS A 212 12.80 -14.26 20.67
CA LYS A 212 13.95 -13.70 21.41
C LYS A 212 15.11 -13.18 20.55
N SER A 213 15.08 -11.88 20.30
CA SER A 213 16.27 -11.02 20.34
C SER A 213 15.84 -9.59 20.67
N GLU A 214 16.15 -9.15 21.88
CA GLU A 214 16.26 -7.73 22.21
C GLU A 214 17.42 -7.17 21.41
N ASP A 215 17.11 -6.56 20.26
CA ASP A 215 17.97 -5.60 19.56
C ASP A 215 17.14 -5.02 18.41
N ASN A 216 16.42 -3.92 18.70
CA ASN A 216 15.57 -3.21 17.74
C ASN A 216 16.41 -2.36 16.77
N ASN A 217 17.30 -3.01 16.04
CA ASN A 217 18.33 -2.39 15.21
C ASN A 217 18.11 -2.76 13.73
N PHE A 218 17.23 -2.04 13.00
CA PHE A 218 16.79 -2.47 11.65
C PHE A 218 16.62 -1.30 10.62
N PRO A 219 17.49 -1.15 9.57
CA PRO A 219 17.76 0.04 8.71
C PRO A 219 16.95 0.30 7.38
N ILE A 220 16.62 1.59 6.99
CA ILE A 220 16.09 2.24 5.73
C ILE A 220 16.77 3.50 5.14
N GLN A 221 16.79 3.45 3.80
CA GLN A 221 17.14 4.41 2.77
C GLN A 221 16.04 5.45 2.61
N LEU A 222 16.13 6.53 3.37
CA LEU A 222 15.77 7.84 2.83
C LEU A 222 17.06 8.62 2.68
N LYS A 223 17.63 8.59 1.47
CA LYS A 223 18.60 9.61 1.05
C LYS A 223 17.85 10.93 0.94
N LEU A 224 17.72 11.64 2.06
CA LEU A 224 17.31 13.04 2.02
C LEU A 224 18.41 13.77 1.21
N PRO A 225 18.07 14.42 0.10
CA PRO A 225 19.06 15.12 -0.71
C PRO A 225 19.38 16.43 -0.02
N PHE A 226 20.41 16.43 0.82
CA PHE A 226 21.09 17.62 1.31
C PHE A 226 22.59 17.32 1.36
#